data_AF-A0A428D9H0-F1
#
_entry.id   AF-A0A428D9H0-F1
#
_cell.length_a   1.000
_cell.length_b   1.000
_cell.length_c   1.000
_cell.angle_alpha   90.00
_cell.angle_beta   90.00
_cell.angle_gamma   90.00
#
_symmetry.space_group_name_H-M   'P 1'
#
loop_
_entity.id
_entity.type
_entity.pdbx_description
1 polymer ?
#
loop_
_entity_poly.entity_id
_entity_poly.type
_entity_poly.pdbx_seq_one_letter_code
_entity_poly.pdbx_strand_id
1 'polypeptide(L)'
;MSRFNLLDEPWISVVYDEKGTTKEVSLQELFINAHQYKDLAGDTKTQDFAVLRVLLAVLHTVFSRFDADGNVYEYLAVDERFKQIEPVEESDIADYQDDLYDTWIDLWESGKFPDIVSHYLEKWRDRFYLFDKEYPFFQVRKEDIVADKISKAKASSISGKNINRTISESENKLALFSPKNSKNKEQLTASEVTRWLLTFQGYSGLSDKVIFGKEKYKVSKGWLFDIGAVFIQGTSLFETLLLNCILPFYDHGNLESIQCPCWEFASSDNINRYLFGSECTDLANLYTIWSRGIYIDPEYDLNKPFSFEIVKLPEINHRDNFLEPMTTWKYNTTGENKDSYTPRKHPLNQSLWRSFGLLAVEDRTGHFRKPGIIDWLGDIGDIIGNRLFNIISISMQDDGNATSWLPTDEVIDSILINDLVLADFNESGWVPRINEVVEETKTVISKVYKRYIEELKEIRNISNNDYTNQMVEMLYFKIDHPFREWLSSILPDDEKDPKIKEWRDLLKKMVKAEAKSILGHGGTRDYLGIEKDGRIKNIATAYNSFEYLLHQQLK
;
A
#
# COMPACT_ATOMS: atom_id res chain seq x y z
N MET A 1 -25.63 -24.69 6.75
CA MET A 1 -24.65 -25.27 7.71
C MET A 1 -23.39 -24.43 7.62
N SER A 2 -22.81 -23.99 8.74
CA SER A 2 -21.57 -23.20 8.71
C SER A 2 -20.44 -24.01 8.09
N ARG A 3 -19.73 -23.45 7.11
CA ARG A 3 -18.68 -24.17 6.37
C ARG A 3 -17.51 -23.25 6.02
N PHE A 4 -16.34 -23.87 5.87
CA PHE A 4 -15.07 -23.22 5.58
C PHE A 4 -14.67 -22.18 6.65
N ASN A 5 -14.19 -22.66 7.80
CA ASN A 5 -13.73 -21.79 8.89
C ASN A 5 -12.27 -21.36 8.64
N LEU A 6 -12.03 -20.06 8.53
CA LEU A 6 -10.72 -19.49 8.21
C LEU A 6 -9.65 -19.76 9.27
N LEU A 7 -10.04 -20.15 10.49
CA LEU A 7 -9.09 -20.50 11.56
C LEU A 7 -8.39 -21.83 11.29
N ASP A 8 -9.07 -22.81 10.68
CA ASP A 8 -8.55 -24.16 10.49
C ASP A 8 -8.33 -24.52 9.01
N GLU A 9 -9.12 -23.95 8.11
CA GLU A 9 -9.03 -24.23 6.68
C GLU A 9 -7.91 -23.41 6.05
N PRO A 10 -7.09 -24.00 5.16
CA PRO A 10 -6.03 -23.27 4.49
C PRO A 10 -6.59 -22.29 3.46
N TRP A 11 -6.22 -21.02 3.60
CA TRP A 11 -6.63 -19.96 2.67
C TRP A 11 -5.61 -18.85 2.48
N ILE A 12 -4.61 -18.75 3.35
CA ILE A 12 -3.58 -17.72 3.26
C ILE A 12 -2.40 -18.33 2.52
N SER A 13 -2.09 -17.82 1.33
CA SER A 13 -0.94 -18.29 0.55
C SER A 13 0.34 -17.65 1.09
N VAL A 14 1.32 -18.47 1.45
CA VAL A 14 2.60 -18.05 2.03
C VAL A 14 3.77 -18.68 1.28
N VAL A 15 4.88 -17.97 1.20
CA VAL A 15 6.19 -18.53 0.82
C VAL A 15 6.79 -19.19 2.06
N TYR A 16 7.17 -20.47 1.97
CA TYR A 16 7.69 -21.23 3.11
C TYR A 16 9.16 -21.65 2.99
N ASP A 17 9.81 -21.38 1.85
CA ASP A 17 11.22 -21.68 1.65
C ASP A 17 11.94 -20.61 0.80
N GLU A 18 13.27 -20.68 0.80
CA GLU A 18 14.14 -19.78 0.01
C GLU A 18 14.03 -19.99 -1.51
N LYS A 19 13.34 -21.05 -1.96
CA LYS A 19 13.14 -21.33 -3.39
C LYS A 19 11.90 -20.62 -3.93
N GLY A 20 11.14 -19.93 -3.07
CA GLY A 20 9.88 -19.29 -3.44
C GLY A 20 8.72 -20.27 -3.55
N THR A 21 8.82 -21.46 -2.94
CA THR A 21 7.71 -22.42 -2.94
C THR A 21 6.58 -21.92 -2.06
N THR A 22 5.34 -22.08 -2.53
CA THR A 22 4.14 -21.58 -1.85
C THR A 22 3.28 -22.71 -1.31
N LYS A 23 2.55 -22.43 -0.23
CA LYS A 23 1.45 -23.27 0.28
C LYS A 23 0.34 -22.40 0.86
N GLU A 24 -0.87 -22.93 0.92
CA GLU A 24 -1.97 -22.30 1.67
C GLU A 24 -1.96 -22.80 3.11
N VAL A 25 -2.14 -21.90 4.07
CA VAL A 25 -2.21 -22.17 5.52
C VAL A 25 -3.45 -21.52 6.12
N SER A 26 -3.89 -22.01 7.27
CA SER A 26 -5.01 -21.40 8.01
C SER A 26 -4.55 -20.18 8.83
N LEU A 27 -5.49 -19.42 9.39
CA LEU A 27 -5.15 -18.27 10.23
C LEU A 27 -4.41 -18.70 11.51
N GLN A 28 -4.79 -19.82 12.12
CA GLN A 28 -4.08 -20.40 13.28
C GLN A 28 -2.66 -20.82 12.89
N GLU A 29 -2.51 -21.61 11.81
CA GLU A 29 -1.19 -22.09 11.36
C GLU A 29 -0.26 -20.93 11.01
N LEU A 30 -0.81 -19.84 10.44
CA LEU A 30 -0.07 -18.64 10.11
C LEU A 30 0.55 -17.99 11.35
N PHE A 31 -0.25 -17.66 12.38
CA PHE A 31 0.29 -16.95 13.55
C PHE A 31 1.26 -17.83 14.35
N ILE A 32 0.98 -19.13 14.48
CA ILE A 32 1.87 -20.08 15.17
C ILE A 32 3.23 -20.19 14.46
N ASN A 33 3.25 -20.18 13.12
CA ASN A 33 4.45 -20.44 12.32
C ASN A 33 4.94 -19.22 11.52
N ALA A 34 4.52 -18.00 11.87
CA ALA A 34 4.84 -16.79 11.10
C ALA A 34 6.36 -16.58 10.92
N HIS A 35 7.15 -17.00 11.90
CA HIS A 35 8.62 -16.95 11.89
C HIS A 35 9.26 -17.91 10.88
N GLN A 36 8.52 -18.89 10.36
CA GLN A 36 8.99 -19.87 9.38
C GLN A 36 8.62 -19.48 7.94
N TYR A 37 7.65 -18.58 7.77
CA TYR A 37 7.22 -18.09 6.46
C TYR A 37 8.03 -16.86 6.06
N LYS A 38 8.23 -16.67 4.75
CA LYS A 38 9.03 -15.58 4.20
C LYS A 38 8.20 -14.37 3.81
N ASP A 39 7.08 -14.60 3.14
CA ASP A 39 6.20 -13.55 2.63
C ASP A 39 4.80 -14.11 2.35
N LEU A 40 3.83 -13.22 2.15
CA LEU A 40 2.54 -13.54 1.54
C LEU A 40 2.73 -13.78 0.03
N ALA A 41 1.91 -14.69 -0.52
CA ALA A 41 2.01 -15.17 -1.89
C ALA A 41 0.64 -15.38 -2.54
N GLY A 42 -0.27 -14.44 -2.34
CA GLY A 42 -1.57 -14.37 -3.00
C GLY A 42 -1.45 -14.14 -4.51
N ASP A 43 -2.62 -14.05 -5.16
CA ASP A 43 -2.72 -13.95 -6.62
C ASP A 43 -2.14 -12.64 -7.16
N THR A 44 -2.14 -11.56 -6.35
CA THR A 44 -1.63 -10.23 -6.67
C THR A 44 -1.05 -9.56 -5.43
N LYS A 45 -0.15 -8.58 -5.58
CA LYS A 45 0.43 -7.89 -4.40
C LYS A 45 -0.59 -6.99 -3.69
N THR A 46 -1.54 -6.46 -4.44
CA THR A 46 -2.71 -5.75 -3.86
C THR A 46 -3.58 -6.67 -2.98
N GLN A 47 -3.71 -7.95 -3.34
CA GLN A 47 -4.37 -8.95 -2.50
C GLN A 47 -3.54 -9.27 -1.24
N ASP A 48 -2.22 -9.45 -1.38
CA ASP A 48 -1.32 -9.63 -0.23
C ASP A 48 -1.45 -8.49 0.77
N PHE A 49 -1.47 -7.24 0.29
CA PHE A 49 -1.60 -6.08 1.17
C PHE A 49 -2.96 -6.02 1.89
N ALA A 50 -4.06 -6.37 1.22
CA ALA A 50 -5.36 -6.46 1.87
C ALA A 50 -5.39 -7.54 2.97
N VAL A 51 -4.76 -8.69 2.72
CA VAL A 51 -4.63 -9.77 3.71
C VAL A 51 -3.73 -9.33 4.87
N LEU A 52 -2.58 -8.71 4.59
CA LEU A 52 -1.66 -8.16 5.59
C LEU A 52 -2.40 -7.25 6.59
N ARG A 53 -3.24 -6.35 6.10
CA ARG A 53 -4.03 -5.45 6.99
C ARG A 53 -4.98 -6.20 7.90
N VAL A 54 -5.65 -7.25 7.42
CA VAL A 54 -6.51 -8.08 8.28
C VAL A 54 -5.69 -8.80 9.35
N LEU A 55 -4.50 -9.31 9.00
CA LEU A 55 -3.59 -9.92 9.98
C LEU A 55 -3.13 -8.91 11.04
N LEU A 56 -2.76 -7.71 10.61
CA LEU A 56 -2.40 -6.62 11.51
C LEU A 56 -3.59 -6.18 12.39
N ALA A 57 -4.82 -6.20 11.87
CA ALA A 57 -5.99 -5.89 12.68
C ALA A 57 -6.17 -6.89 13.83
N VAL A 58 -5.87 -8.18 13.60
CA VAL A 58 -5.85 -9.19 14.68
C VAL A 58 -4.80 -8.82 15.71
N LEU A 59 -3.58 -8.50 15.28
CA LEU A 59 -2.47 -8.15 16.18
C LEU A 59 -2.75 -6.88 16.99
N HIS A 60 -3.21 -5.81 16.35
CA HIS A 60 -3.61 -4.58 17.06
C HIS A 60 -4.73 -4.85 18.06
N THR A 61 -5.71 -5.69 17.72
CA THR A 61 -6.81 -6.00 18.64
C THR A 61 -6.35 -6.82 19.85
N VAL A 62 -5.45 -7.79 19.63
CA VAL A 62 -4.92 -8.63 20.71
C VAL A 62 -3.99 -7.82 21.60
N PHE A 63 -2.99 -7.17 21.02
CA PHE A 63 -1.93 -6.53 21.79
C PHE A 63 -2.30 -5.14 22.33
N SER A 64 -3.46 -4.58 21.94
CA SER A 64 -4.08 -3.46 22.67
C SER A 64 -4.81 -3.90 23.94
N ARG A 65 -4.90 -5.20 24.21
CA ARG A 65 -5.67 -5.77 25.33
C ARG A 65 -4.82 -6.67 26.21
N PHE A 66 -3.81 -7.31 25.62
CA PHE A 66 -2.93 -8.25 26.26
C PHE A 66 -1.46 -7.90 26.02
N ASP A 67 -0.62 -8.13 27.02
CA ASP A 67 0.83 -8.07 26.91
C ASP A 67 1.41 -9.28 26.13
N ALA A 68 2.74 -9.33 25.99
CA ALA A 68 3.43 -10.41 25.29
C ALA A 68 3.31 -11.78 25.99
N ASP A 69 3.03 -11.80 27.30
CA ASP A 69 2.79 -13.01 28.10
C ASP A 69 1.32 -13.47 28.05
N GLY A 70 0.43 -12.64 27.50
CA GLY A 70 -1.00 -12.90 27.37
C GLY A 70 -1.83 -12.48 28.58
N ASN A 71 -1.31 -11.63 29.45
CA ASN A 71 -2.05 -11.02 30.55
C ASN A 71 -2.76 -9.75 30.08
N VAL A 72 -3.91 -9.44 30.66
CA VAL A 72 -4.62 -8.18 30.41
C VAL A 72 -3.88 -7.04 31.11
N TYR A 73 -3.69 -5.90 30.44
CA TYR A 73 -3.09 -4.71 31.05
C TYR A 73 -3.89 -4.24 32.27
N GLU A 74 -3.22 -3.68 33.29
CA GLU A 74 -3.83 -3.38 34.59
C GLU A 74 -5.00 -2.39 34.51
N TYR A 75 -4.95 -1.47 33.55
CA TYR A 75 -5.93 -0.41 33.32
C TYR A 75 -7.17 -0.86 32.52
N LEU A 76 -7.23 -2.14 32.14
CA LEU A 76 -8.23 -2.67 31.23
C LEU A 76 -9.03 -3.83 31.83
N ALA A 77 -10.28 -3.94 31.39
CA ALA A 77 -11.09 -5.12 31.59
C ALA A 77 -11.59 -5.64 30.24
N VAL A 78 -11.58 -6.96 30.09
CA VAL A 78 -12.13 -7.66 28.93
C VAL A 78 -13.25 -8.61 29.34
N ASP A 79 -14.23 -8.80 28.47
CA ASP A 79 -15.32 -9.74 28.67
C ASP A 79 -14.91 -11.20 28.39
N GLU A 80 -15.87 -12.12 28.48
CA GLU A 80 -15.64 -13.57 28.24
C GLU A 80 -15.17 -13.90 26.82
N ARG A 81 -15.39 -12.99 25.85
CA ARG A 81 -14.92 -13.07 24.45
C ARG A 81 -13.64 -12.28 24.22
N PHE A 82 -13.00 -11.79 25.28
CA PHE A 82 -11.81 -10.94 25.23
C PHE A 82 -12.06 -9.57 24.56
N LYS A 83 -13.30 -9.09 24.58
CA LYS A 83 -13.62 -7.74 24.13
C LYS A 83 -13.39 -6.76 25.26
N GLN A 84 -12.62 -5.71 25.00
CA GLN A 84 -12.44 -4.62 25.95
C GLN A 84 -13.79 -3.96 26.28
N ILE A 85 -14.02 -3.74 27.58
CA ILE A 85 -15.31 -3.28 28.10
C ILE A 85 -15.42 -1.76 28.02
N GLU A 86 -14.38 -1.05 28.45
CA GLU A 86 -14.31 0.41 28.52
C GLU A 86 -12.97 0.93 27.96
N PRO A 87 -12.91 2.16 27.42
CA PRO A 87 -11.65 2.79 27.02
C PRO A 87 -10.70 2.97 28.21
N VAL A 88 -9.41 3.10 27.93
CA VAL A 88 -8.40 3.46 28.94
C VAL A 88 -8.74 4.84 29.51
N GLU A 89 -8.66 5.01 30.83
CA GLU A 89 -8.88 6.30 31.47
C GLU A 89 -7.78 7.30 31.07
N GLU A 90 -8.12 8.59 30.96
CA GLU A 90 -7.17 9.62 30.50
C GLU A 90 -5.90 9.70 31.37
N SER A 91 -6.01 9.40 32.67
CA SER A 91 -4.88 9.37 33.60
C SER A 91 -3.88 8.26 33.33
N ASP A 92 -4.32 7.19 32.67
CA ASP A 92 -3.57 5.93 32.53
C ASP A 92 -3.02 5.76 31.11
N ILE A 93 -3.38 6.65 30.17
CA ILE A 93 -2.93 6.58 28.76
C ILE A 93 -1.41 6.57 28.63
N ALA A 94 -0.70 7.37 29.44
CA ALA A 94 0.75 7.46 29.37
C ALA A 94 1.41 6.14 29.76
N ASP A 95 1.01 5.56 30.90
CA ASP A 95 1.52 4.27 31.37
C ASP A 95 1.14 3.15 30.38
N TYR A 96 -0.09 3.16 29.86
CA TYR A 96 -0.54 2.21 28.84
C TYR A 96 0.28 2.32 27.54
N GLN A 97 0.66 3.53 27.12
CA GLN A 97 1.51 3.73 25.95
C GLN A 97 2.89 3.10 26.15
N ASP A 98 3.49 3.28 27.33
CA ASP A 98 4.78 2.69 27.69
C ASP A 98 4.67 1.15 27.70
N ASP A 99 3.63 0.59 28.32
CA ASP A 99 3.37 -0.87 28.35
C ASP A 99 3.17 -1.47 26.94
N LEU A 100 2.53 -0.74 26.02
CA LEU A 100 2.37 -1.15 24.63
C LEU A 100 3.72 -1.18 23.87
N TYR A 101 4.61 -0.22 24.19
CA TYR A 101 5.95 -0.18 23.62
C TYR A 101 6.80 -1.34 24.16
N ASP A 102 6.76 -1.60 25.47
CA ASP A 102 7.44 -2.74 26.10
C ASP A 102 6.92 -4.07 25.55
N THR A 103 5.60 -4.20 25.36
CA THR A 103 5.01 -5.39 24.71
C THR A 103 5.53 -5.58 23.29
N TRP A 104 5.72 -4.50 22.52
CA TRP A 104 6.31 -4.61 21.19
C TRP A 104 7.76 -5.13 21.25
N ILE A 105 8.55 -4.63 22.20
CA ILE A 105 9.94 -5.09 22.44
C ILE A 105 9.96 -6.58 22.77
N ASP A 106 9.17 -7.01 23.76
CA ASP A 106 9.12 -8.40 24.20
C ASP A 106 8.73 -9.35 23.07
N LEU A 107 7.75 -8.95 22.26
CA LEU A 107 7.37 -9.69 21.06
C LEU A 107 8.55 -9.80 20.09
N TRP A 108 9.25 -8.69 19.81
CA TRP A 108 10.38 -8.66 18.89
C TRP A 108 11.50 -9.59 19.36
N GLU A 109 11.87 -9.53 20.64
CA GLU A 109 12.90 -10.38 21.24
C GLU A 109 12.51 -11.87 21.23
N SER A 110 11.22 -12.18 21.40
CA SER A 110 10.72 -13.57 21.36
C SER A 110 10.82 -14.22 19.97
N GLY A 111 10.78 -13.41 18.90
CA GLY A 111 10.86 -13.87 17.51
C GLY A 111 9.65 -14.67 17.00
N LYS A 112 8.55 -14.75 17.75
CA LYS A 112 7.32 -15.47 17.38
C LYS A 112 6.11 -14.91 18.13
N PHE A 113 4.90 -15.14 17.62
CA PHE A 113 3.70 -14.69 18.34
C PHE A 113 3.32 -15.65 19.49
N PRO A 114 2.89 -15.12 20.65
CA PRO A 114 2.38 -15.89 21.78
C PRO A 114 1.00 -16.51 21.51
N ASP A 115 0.64 -17.53 22.30
CA ASP A 115 -0.61 -18.29 22.15
C ASP A 115 -1.88 -17.44 22.37
N ILE A 116 -1.76 -16.28 23.03
CA ILE A 116 -2.89 -15.36 23.26
C ILE A 116 -3.57 -14.93 21.95
N VAL A 117 -2.82 -14.81 20.84
CA VAL A 117 -3.39 -14.53 19.52
C VAL A 117 -4.34 -15.65 19.10
N SER A 118 -3.91 -16.90 19.23
CA SER A 118 -4.72 -18.08 18.95
C SER A 118 -5.93 -18.21 19.88
N HIS A 119 -5.76 -17.88 21.17
CA HIS A 119 -6.85 -17.89 22.15
C HIS A 119 -7.92 -16.84 21.82
N TYR A 120 -7.51 -15.62 21.46
CA TYR A 120 -8.44 -14.58 21.01
C TYR A 120 -9.23 -15.02 19.79
N LEU A 121 -8.56 -15.54 18.75
CA LEU A 121 -9.24 -16.02 17.55
C LEU A 121 -10.25 -17.12 17.86
N GLU A 122 -9.92 -18.03 18.78
CA GLU A 122 -10.82 -19.10 19.22
C GLU A 122 -12.10 -18.55 19.88
N LYS A 123 -12.01 -17.47 20.67
CA LYS A 123 -13.18 -16.80 21.26
C LYS A 123 -14.15 -16.25 20.22
N TRP A 124 -13.67 -16.01 19.01
CA TRP A 124 -14.42 -15.46 17.88
C TRP A 124 -14.62 -16.46 16.73
N ARG A 125 -14.35 -17.77 16.94
CA ARG A 125 -14.43 -18.83 15.92
C ARG A 125 -15.70 -18.81 15.07
N ASP A 126 -16.85 -18.55 15.69
CA ASP A 126 -18.16 -18.43 15.05
C ASP A 126 -18.24 -17.28 14.01
N ARG A 127 -17.34 -16.29 14.08
CA ARG A 127 -17.28 -15.13 13.16
C ARG A 127 -16.35 -15.31 11.97
N PHE A 128 -15.60 -16.41 11.93
CA PHE A 128 -14.59 -16.70 10.90
C PHE A 128 -15.04 -17.76 9.90
N TYR A 129 -16.32 -18.10 9.85
CA TYR A 129 -16.87 -18.92 8.77
C TYR A 129 -17.11 -18.08 7.51
N LEU A 130 -16.53 -18.49 6.37
CA LEU A 130 -16.78 -17.80 5.09
C LEU A 130 -18.24 -17.92 4.67
N PHE A 131 -18.84 -19.08 4.88
CA PHE A 131 -20.23 -19.35 4.54
C PHE A 131 -21.00 -19.66 5.80
N ASP A 132 -21.65 -18.64 6.35
CA ASP A 132 -22.50 -18.74 7.52
C ASP A 132 -23.77 -17.90 7.33
N LYS A 133 -24.86 -18.30 7.99
CA LYS A 133 -26.13 -17.58 7.86
C LYS A 133 -26.21 -16.36 8.77
N GLU A 134 -25.60 -16.44 9.96
CA GLU A 134 -25.70 -15.42 10.99
C GLU A 134 -24.46 -14.52 11.03
N TYR A 135 -23.27 -15.09 10.91
CA TYR A 135 -21.99 -14.37 11.01
C TYR A 135 -21.03 -14.70 9.87
N PRO A 136 -21.41 -14.49 8.59
CA PRO A 136 -20.50 -14.71 7.48
C PRO A 136 -19.33 -13.72 7.55
N PHE A 137 -18.11 -14.23 7.50
CA PHE A 137 -16.89 -13.43 7.62
C PHE A 137 -16.83 -12.34 6.53
N PHE A 138 -16.62 -11.08 6.94
CA PHE A 138 -16.51 -9.89 6.05
C PHE A 138 -17.72 -9.66 5.13
N GLN A 139 -18.89 -10.15 5.53
CA GLN A 139 -20.10 -10.14 4.73
C GLN A 139 -21.30 -9.63 5.54
N VAL A 140 -22.36 -9.32 4.81
CA VAL A 140 -23.68 -8.99 5.36
C VAL A 140 -24.61 -10.18 5.21
N ARG A 141 -25.68 -10.22 6.01
CA ARG A 141 -26.72 -11.25 5.86
C ARG A 141 -27.68 -10.86 4.74
N LYS A 142 -28.44 -11.84 4.23
CA LYS A 142 -29.46 -11.58 3.20
C LYS A 142 -30.49 -10.52 3.65
N GLU A 143 -30.85 -10.58 4.93
CA GLU A 143 -31.80 -9.69 5.61
C GLU A 143 -31.31 -8.24 5.74
N ASP A 144 -30.01 -7.99 5.51
CA ASP A 144 -29.47 -6.63 5.55
C ASP A 144 -29.62 -5.93 4.19
N ILE A 145 -29.75 -6.68 3.10
CA ILE A 145 -29.77 -6.16 1.72
C ILE A 145 -31.11 -6.37 1.01
N VAL A 146 -32.19 -6.57 1.78
CA VAL A 146 -33.57 -6.65 1.28
C VAL A 146 -34.05 -5.30 0.71
N ALA A 147 -35.03 -5.36 -0.19
CA ALA A 147 -35.43 -4.23 -1.06
C ALA A 147 -35.85 -2.94 -0.34
N ASP A 148 -36.33 -3.03 0.89
CA ASP A 148 -36.70 -1.88 1.75
C ASP A 148 -35.48 -1.20 2.39
N LYS A 149 -34.37 -1.92 2.58
CA LYS A 149 -33.11 -1.39 3.12
C LYS A 149 -32.16 -0.82 2.08
N ILE A 150 -32.41 -1.05 0.78
CA ILE A 150 -31.52 -0.63 -0.31
C ILE A 150 -32.22 0.26 -1.33
N SER A 151 -31.45 1.02 -2.11
CA SER A 151 -32.00 2.02 -3.03
C SER A 151 -32.80 1.45 -4.20
N LYS A 152 -32.57 0.18 -4.56
CA LYS A 152 -33.23 -0.52 -5.69
C LYS A 152 -33.89 -1.82 -5.23
N ALA A 153 -34.71 -2.42 -6.10
CA ALA A 153 -35.41 -3.67 -5.78
C ALA A 153 -34.47 -4.88 -5.57
N LYS A 154 -33.24 -4.84 -6.13
CA LYS A 154 -32.23 -5.89 -6.01
C LYS A 154 -30.85 -5.24 -5.86
N ALA A 155 -29.98 -5.92 -5.12
CA ALA A 155 -28.55 -5.60 -5.03
C ALA A 155 -27.86 -5.74 -6.39
N SER A 156 -26.67 -5.14 -6.54
CA SER A 156 -25.86 -5.36 -7.75
C SER A 156 -25.18 -6.72 -7.64
N SER A 157 -24.86 -7.36 -8.77
CA SER A 157 -24.14 -8.64 -8.79
C SER A 157 -22.74 -8.44 -9.35
N ILE A 158 -21.76 -9.13 -8.77
CA ILE A 158 -20.40 -9.27 -9.29
C ILE A 158 -20.11 -10.74 -9.53
N SER A 159 -19.50 -11.09 -10.65
CA SER A 159 -19.17 -12.46 -11.01
C SER A 159 -17.73 -12.83 -10.67
N GLY A 160 -17.43 -14.13 -10.58
CA GLY A 160 -16.11 -14.67 -10.23
C GLY A 160 -14.99 -14.18 -11.15
N LYS A 161 -15.24 -14.11 -12.46
CA LYS A 161 -14.27 -13.60 -13.43
C LYS A 161 -14.04 -12.09 -13.35
N ASN A 162 -14.95 -11.36 -12.69
CA ASN A 162 -14.82 -9.92 -12.48
C ASN A 162 -14.03 -9.61 -11.21
N ILE A 163 -14.33 -10.30 -10.12
CA ILE A 163 -13.61 -10.11 -8.85
C ILE A 163 -12.18 -10.65 -8.93
N ASN A 164 -11.95 -11.75 -9.65
CA ASN A 164 -10.61 -12.28 -9.86
C ASN A 164 -9.81 -11.32 -10.75
N ARG A 165 -8.92 -10.54 -10.15
CA ARG A 165 -8.21 -9.47 -10.86
C ARG A 165 -7.13 -9.97 -11.82
N THR A 166 -6.75 -11.25 -11.76
CA THR A 166 -5.92 -11.90 -12.80
C THR A 166 -6.71 -12.11 -14.11
N ILE A 167 -8.04 -11.95 -14.07
CA ILE A 167 -8.94 -12.02 -15.24
C ILE A 167 -9.59 -10.65 -15.51
N SER A 168 -10.19 -10.02 -14.49
CA SER A 168 -10.86 -8.71 -14.56
C SER A 168 -11.88 -8.58 -15.72
N GLU A 169 -12.61 -9.65 -16.03
CA GLU A 169 -13.57 -9.68 -17.12
C GLU A 169 -14.93 -9.12 -16.68
N SER A 170 -15.54 -8.28 -17.51
CA SER A 170 -16.92 -7.79 -17.30
C SER A 170 -17.82 -8.29 -18.41
N GLU A 171 -19.14 -8.12 -18.25
CA GLU A 171 -20.10 -8.43 -19.32
C GLU A 171 -19.82 -7.66 -20.63
N ASN A 172 -19.20 -6.47 -20.53
CA ASN A 172 -18.94 -5.58 -21.67
C ASN A 172 -17.52 -5.68 -22.23
N LYS A 173 -16.59 -6.31 -21.50
CA LYS A 173 -15.16 -6.38 -21.87
C LYS A 173 -14.60 -7.76 -21.56
N LEU A 174 -14.35 -8.54 -22.61
CA LEU A 174 -13.78 -9.88 -22.55
C LEU A 174 -12.29 -9.82 -22.19
N ALA A 175 -11.83 -10.70 -21.29
CA ALA A 175 -10.41 -10.89 -21.04
C ALA A 175 -9.81 -11.80 -22.13
N LEU A 176 -9.04 -11.20 -23.04
CA LEU A 176 -8.40 -11.88 -24.17
C LEU A 176 -7.27 -12.83 -23.73
N PHE A 177 -6.50 -12.42 -22.72
CA PHE A 177 -5.44 -13.21 -22.11
C PHE A 177 -5.86 -13.55 -20.69
N SER A 178 -6.36 -14.76 -20.48
CA SER A 178 -6.81 -15.22 -19.17
C SER A 178 -6.00 -16.45 -18.74
N PRO A 179 -5.58 -16.52 -17.47
CA PRO A 179 -4.93 -17.72 -16.92
C PRO A 179 -5.90 -18.90 -16.79
N LYS A 180 -7.22 -18.64 -16.85
CA LYS A 180 -8.29 -19.65 -16.79
C LYS A 180 -8.92 -19.84 -18.18
N ASN A 181 -9.39 -21.06 -18.45
CA ASN A 181 -10.08 -21.36 -19.70
C ASN A 181 -11.52 -20.83 -19.65
N SER A 182 -12.18 -20.70 -20.79
CA SER A 182 -13.54 -20.15 -20.87
C SER A 182 -14.60 -20.92 -20.06
N LYS A 183 -14.34 -22.19 -19.69
CA LYS A 183 -15.27 -23.03 -18.92
C LYS A 183 -15.17 -22.80 -17.41
N ASN A 184 -14.06 -22.27 -16.91
CA ASN A 184 -13.81 -22.13 -15.47
C ASN A 184 -13.43 -20.71 -15.01
N LYS A 185 -13.49 -19.69 -15.87
CA LYS A 185 -13.23 -18.28 -15.49
C LYS A 185 -14.06 -17.79 -14.29
N GLU A 186 -15.28 -18.31 -14.16
CA GLU A 186 -16.20 -17.93 -13.08
C GLU A 186 -16.05 -18.78 -11.82
N GLN A 187 -15.31 -19.90 -11.87
CA GLN A 187 -15.17 -20.80 -10.73
C GLN A 187 -14.03 -20.33 -9.81
N LEU A 188 -14.34 -20.22 -8.53
CA LEU A 188 -13.39 -19.91 -7.47
C LEU A 188 -13.53 -20.94 -6.35
N THR A 189 -12.40 -21.39 -5.85
CA THR A 189 -12.30 -22.16 -4.60
C THR A 189 -12.67 -21.28 -3.40
N ALA A 190 -12.99 -21.89 -2.27
CA ALA A 190 -13.29 -21.12 -1.06
C ALA A 190 -12.10 -20.26 -0.60
N SER A 191 -10.86 -20.75 -0.74
CA SER A 191 -9.66 -19.98 -0.42
C SER A 191 -9.48 -18.76 -1.36
N GLU A 192 -9.66 -18.94 -2.67
CA GLU A 192 -9.70 -17.82 -3.63
C GLU A 192 -10.81 -16.82 -3.28
N VAL A 193 -12.03 -17.30 -2.95
CA VAL A 193 -13.15 -16.42 -2.57
C VAL A 193 -12.79 -15.58 -1.35
N THR A 194 -12.18 -16.16 -0.31
CA THR A 194 -11.76 -15.40 0.89
C THR A 194 -10.79 -14.28 0.53
N ARG A 195 -9.71 -14.59 -0.20
CA ARG A 195 -8.69 -13.59 -0.54
C ARG A 195 -9.25 -12.48 -1.44
N TRP A 196 -10.07 -12.85 -2.43
CA TRP A 196 -10.71 -11.89 -3.31
C TRP A 196 -11.75 -11.04 -2.58
N LEU A 197 -12.51 -11.60 -1.64
CA LEU A 197 -13.46 -10.88 -0.79
C LEU A 197 -12.76 -9.74 -0.03
N LEU A 198 -11.65 -10.03 0.66
CA LEU A 198 -10.86 -9.04 1.38
C LEU A 198 -10.31 -7.96 0.43
N THR A 199 -9.76 -8.38 -0.70
CA THR A 199 -9.24 -7.46 -1.73
C THR A 199 -10.34 -6.54 -2.25
N PHE A 200 -11.54 -7.06 -2.48
CA PHE A 200 -12.65 -6.28 -3.04
C PHE A 200 -13.19 -5.24 -2.06
N GLN A 201 -13.17 -5.51 -0.75
CA GLN A 201 -13.49 -4.50 0.25
C GLN A 201 -12.51 -3.31 0.18
N GLY A 202 -11.23 -3.56 -0.09
CA GLY A 202 -10.21 -2.52 -0.26
C GLY A 202 -10.16 -1.84 -1.63
N TYR A 203 -10.58 -2.51 -2.72
CA TYR A 203 -10.39 -2.07 -4.11
C TYR A 203 -11.63 -2.30 -5.00
N SER A 204 -12.76 -1.65 -4.67
CA SER A 204 -14.05 -1.90 -5.34
C SER A 204 -14.32 -1.03 -6.58
N GLY A 205 -13.86 0.23 -6.60
CA GLY A 205 -14.29 1.24 -7.58
C GLY A 205 -15.75 1.72 -7.36
N LEU A 206 -16.37 2.36 -8.36
CA LEU A 206 -17.73 2.98 -8.28
C LEU A 206 -18.74 2.50 -9.33
N SER A 207 -18.46 1.47 -10.13
CA SER A 207 -19.33 1.09 -11.26
C SER A 207 -20.72 0.55 -10.88
N ASP A 208 -20.87 0.00 -9.67
CA ASP A 208 -22.12 -0.53 -9.14
C ASP A 208 -23.11 0.59 -8.73
N LYS A 209 -24.42 0.27 -8.63
CA LYS A 209 -25.48 1.32 -8.63
C LYS A 209 -26.36 1.33 -7.40
N VAL A 210 -26.19 0.39 -6.47
CA VAL A 210 -27.10 0.20 -5.33
C VAL A 210 -26.43 0.69 -4.07
N ILE A 211 -27.15 1.45 -3.26
CA ILE A 211 -26.67 2.00 -1.98
C ILE A 211 -27.61 1.54 -0.86
N PHE A 212 -27.14 1.50 0.38
CA PHE A 212 -28.02 1.36 1.54
C PHE A 212 -28.86 2.62 1.73
N GLY A 213 -30.13 2.44 2.10
CA GLY A 213 -31.10 3.53 2.24
C GLY A 213 -31.50 4.18 0.91
N LYS A 214 -32.21 5.31 1.01
CA LYS A 214 -32.61 6.15 -0.14
C LYS A 214 -31.84 7.46 -0.22
N GLU A 215 -31.20 7.87 0.87
CA GLU A 215 -30.45 9.11 0.97
C GLU A 215 -29.08 8.97 0.32
N LYS A 216 -28.65 10.01 -0.40
CA LYS A 216 -27.35 9.99 -1.09
C LYS A 216 -26.25 10.38 -0.11
N TYR A 217 -25.14 9.65 -0.17
CA TYR A 217 -23.88 9.94 0.50
C TYR A 217 -22.72 9.72 -0.46
N LYS A 218 -21.53 10.19 -0.08
CA LYS A 218 -20.31 9.92 -0.83
C LYS A 218 -19.92 8.46 -0.58
N VAL A 219 -19.74 7.71 -1.66
CA VAL A 219 -19.63 6.25 -1.64
C VAL A 219 -18.17 5.81 -1.67
N SER A 220 -17.84 4.77 -0.92
CA SER A 220 -16.48 4.23 -0.86
C SER A 220 -16.04 3.59 -2.18
N LYS A 221 -14.79 3.83 -2.57
CA LYS A 221 -14.08 3.05 -3.62
C LYS A 221 -13.32 1.85 -3.05
N GLY A 222 -13.39 1.65 -1.73
CA GLY A 222 -12.38 0.92 -0.97
C GLY A 222 -11.29 1.87 -0.51
N TRP A 223 -10.97 1.83 0.79
CA TRP A 223 -9.96 2.71 1.37
C TRP A 223 -8.59 2.51 0.70
N LEU A 224 -8.23 1.25 0.43
CA LEU A 224 -6.95 0.90 -0.18
C LEU A 224 -6.82 1.41 -1.62
N PHE A 225 -7.93 1.72 -2.29
CA PHE A 225 -7.95 2.18 -3.68
C PHE A 225 -7.28 3.54 -3.89
N ASP A 226 -7.28 4.39 -2.87
CA ASP A 226 -6.76 5.75 -2.97
C ASP A 226 -5.42 5.96 -2.26
N ILE A 227 -4.94 4.98 -1.48
CA ILE A 227 -3.65 5.07 -0.80
C ILE A 227 -2.50 4.63 -1.71
N GLY A 228 -1.35 5.30 -1.54
CA GLY A 228 -0.07 4.79 -2.03
C GLY A 228 0.58 4.07 -0.87
N ALA A 229 0.27 2.78 -0.74
CA ALA A 229 0.67 1.97 0.38
C ALA A 229 2.19 1.90 0.49
N VAL A 230 2.71 1.96 1.72
CA VAL A 230 4.11 1.77 2.08
C VAL A 230 4.14 0.92 3.33
N PHE A 231 4.89 -0.18 3.32
CA PHE A 231 5.07 -1.05 4.49
C PHE A 231 6.45 -1.71 4.46
N ILE A 232 6.86 -2.26 5.60
CA ILE A 232 8.21 -2.79 5.79
C ILE A 232 8.22 -4.31 5.67
N GLN A 233 9.00 -4.86 4.75
CA GLN A 233 9.20 -6.29 4.66
C GLN A 233 10.45 -6.71 5.45
N GLY A 234 10.24 -7.64 6.38
CA GLY A 234 11.30 -8.31 7.14
C GLY A 234 11.80 -9.59 6.44
N THR A 235 12.63 -10.35 7.14
CA THR A 235 13.20 -11.63 6.65
C THR A 235 12.28 -12.83 6.87
N SER A 236 11.23 -12.64 7.69
CA SER A 236 10.12 -13.56 7.89
C SER A 236 8.79 -12.82 7.88
N LEU A 237 7.69 -13.56 7.77
CA LEU A 237 6.35 -13.01 7.88
C LEU A 237 6.07 -12.50 9.30
N PHE A 238 6.67 -13.12 10.33
CA PHE A 238 6.64 -12.59 11.70
C PHE A 238 7.24 -11.18 11.77
N GLU A 239 8.46 -11.00 11.28
CA GLU A 239 9.12 -9.68 11.27
C GLU A 239 8.30 -8.68 10.43
N THR A 240 7.80 -9.10 9.27
CA THR A 240 6.95 -8.25 8.42
C THR A 240 5.68 -7.81 9.16
N LEU A 241 5.01 -8.69 9.88
CA LEU A 241 3.83 -8.33 10.66
C LEU A 241 4.17 -7.39 11.82
N LEU A 242 5.21 -7.71 12.61
CA LEU A 242 5.53 -6.94 13.81
C LEU A 242 6.12 -5.56 13.50
N LEU A 243 6.96 -5.44 12.46
CA LEU A 243 7.48 -4.15 11.99
C LEU A 243 6.36 -3.20 11.53
N ASN A 244 5.22 -3.75 11.10
CA ASN A 244 4.06 -2.99 10.64
C ASN A 244 2.92 -2.92 11.67
N CYS A 245 3.14 -3.39 12.90
CA CYS A 245 2.19 -3.33 14.00
C CYS A 245 2.63 -2.26 15.01
N ILE A 246 2.18 -1.02 14.79
CA ILE A 246 2.53 0.13 15.65
C ILE A 246 1.63 0.11 16.89
N LEU A 247 2.03 -0.60 17.94
CA LEU A 247 1.20 -0.74 19.15
C LEU A 247 0.94 0.61 19.85
N PRO A 248 1.96 1.44 20.18
CA PRO A 248 1.77 2.72 20.86
C PRO A 248 1.40 3.87 19.90
N PHE A 249 0.59 3.59 18.87
CA PHE A 249 0.22 4.60 17.87
C PHE A 249 -0.78 5.61 18.42
N TYR A 250 -0.34 6.86 18.59
CA TYR A 250 -1.09 7.93 19.28
C TYR A 250 -1.89 8.85 18.35
N ASP A 251 -1.66 8.81 17.03
CA ASP A 251 -2.32 9.77 16.14
C ASP A 251 -3.82 9.47 15.98
N HIS A 252 -4.59 10.52 15.70
CA HIS A 252 -6.03 10.45 15.44
C HIS A 252 -6.86 9.77 16.57
N GLY A 253 -6.37 9.85 17.81
CA GLY A 253 -7.09 9.32 18.98
C GLY A 253 -7.06 7.79 19.11
N ASN A 254 -6.08 7.13 18.48
CA ASN A 254 -6.02 5.67 18.43
C ASN A 254 -5.71 5.01 19.78
N LEU A 255 -4.86 5.62 20.62
CA LEU A 255 -4.55 5.08 21.95
C LEU A 255 -5.77 5.10 22.88
N GLU A 256 -6.57 6.14 22.77
CA GLU A 256 -7.78 6.36 23.56
C GLU A 256 -8.96 5.53 23.06
N SER A 257 -8.86 5.03 21.82
CA SER A 257 -9.92 4.27 21.17
C SER A 257 -9.79 2.78 21.45
N ILE A 258 -10.91 2.13 21.77
CA ILE A 258 -10.99 0.66 21.78
C ILE A 258 -10.77 0.17 20.35
N GLN A 259 -9.81 -0.74 20.15
CA GLN A 259 -9.63 -1.42 18.86
C GLN A 259 -10.87 -2.27 18.52
N CYS A 260 -11.50 -1.97 17.39
CA CYS A 260 -12.84 -2.42 17.01
C CYS A 260 -12.85 -3.08 15.62
N PRO A 261 -12.20 -4.24 15.42
CA PRO A 261 -12.24 -4.92 14.14
C PRO A 261 -13.67 -5.35 13.77
N CYS A 262 -13.98 -5.37 12.48
CA CYS A 262 -15.36 -5.52 12.00
C CYS A 262 -16.02 -6.85 12.43
N TRP A 263 -15.25 -7.92 12.69
CA TRP A 263 -15.79 -9.22 13.09
C TRP A 263 -16.30 -9.25 14.53
N GLU A 264 -16.04 -8.23 15.35
CA GLU A 264 -16.58 -8.15 16.72
C GLU A 264 -18.02 -7.60 16.79
N PHE A 265 -18.61 -7.26 15.64
CA PHE A 265 -19.93 -6.61 15.53
C PHE A 265 -20.81 -7.32 14.53
N ALA A 266 -22.13 -7.39 14.77
CA ALA A 266 -23.04 -7.94 13.78
C ALA A 266 -22.99 -7.11 12.48
N SER A 267 -23.32 -7.71 11.34
CA SER A 267 -23.32 -7.01 10.04
C SER A 267 -24.20 -5.75 10.05
N SER A 268 -25.35 -5.80 10.72
CA SER A 268 -26.24 -4.64 10.91
C SER A 268 -25.57 -3.51 11.69
N ASP A 269 -24.77 -3.84 12.69
CA ASP A 269 -24.08 -2.84 13.53
C ASP A 269 -22.95 -2.19 12.74
N ASN A 270 -22.19 -2.97 11.97
CA ASN A 270 -21.19 -2.44 11.04
C ASN A 270 -21.84 -1.48 10.03
N ILE A 271 -22.94 -1.87 9.38
CA ILE A 271 -23.68 -1.00 8.45
C ILE A 271 -24.12 0.29 9.15
N ASN A 272 -24.67 0.19 10.36
CA ASN A 272 -25.12 1.36 11.12
C ASN A 272 -23.96 2.29 11.48
N ARG A 273 -22.77 1.76 11.81
CA ARG A 273 -21.57 2.58 12.04
C ARG A 273 -21.18 3.39 10.81
N TYR A 274 -21.27 2.83 9.60
CA TYR A 274 -21.02 3.60 8.38
C TYR A 274 -22.08 4.67 8.11
N LEU A 275 -23.36 4.35 8.35
CA LEU A 275 -24.47 5.25 8.01
C LEU A 275 -24.68 6.37 9.04
N PHE A 276 -24.41 6.09 10.31
CA PHE A 276 -24.80 6.93 11.45
C PHE A 276 -23.73 7.05 12.53
N GLY A 277 -22.62 6.33 12.44
CA GLY A 277 -21.55 6.32 13.42
C GLY A 277 -20.63 7.54 13.34
N SER A 278 -19.74 7.64 14.32
CA SER A 278 -18.63 8.59 14.35
C SER A 278 -17.51 8.17 13.39
N GLU A 279 -16.52 9.06 13.24
CA GLU A 279 -15.31 8.80 12.47
C GLU A 279 -14.57 7.55 12.97
N CYS A 280 -13.84 6.88 12.08
CA CYS A 280 -13.01 5.73 12.43
C CYS A 280 -11.75 6.24 13.12
N THR A 281 -11.53 5.84 14.38
CA THR A 281 -10.42 6.33 15.21
C THR A 281 -9.43 5.26 15.63
N ASP A 282 -9.65 3.99 15.26
CA ASP A 282 -8.80 2.87 15.66
C ASP A 282 -8.26 2.07 14.45
N LEU A 283 -7.02 1.59 14.57
CA LEU A 283 -6.31 0.88 13.48
C LEU A 283 -7.01 -0.44 13.11
N ALA A 284 -7.48 -1.22 14.07
CA ALA A 284 -8.15 -2.49 13.80
C ALA A 284 -9.42 -2.32 12.95
N ASN A 285 -10.23 -1.29 13.23
CA ASN A 285 -11.39 -0.92 12.42
C ASN A 285 -10.97 -0.39 11.03
N LEU A 286 -9.98 0.50 10.95
CA LEU A 286 -9.47 1.01 9.66
C LEU A 286 -8.99 -0.13 8.75
N TYR A 287 -8.33 -1.13 9.34
CA TYR A 287 -7.71 -2.24 8.62
C TYR A 287 -8.74 -3.31 8.20
N THR A 288 -9.95 -3.24 8.77
CA THR A 288 -11.07 -4.15 8.48
C THR A 288 -12.25 -3.43 7.84
N ILE A 289 -12.02 -2.24 7.30
CA ILE A 289 -13.08 -1.36 6.80
C ILE A 289 -13.74 -1.90 5.52
N TRP A 290 -15.06 -1.77 5.45
CA TRP A 290 -15.87 -2.21 4.32
C TRP A 290 -16.14 -1.07 3.35
N SER A 291 -15.99 -1.35 2.06
CA SER A 291 -16.53 -0.50 1.00
C SER A 291 -17.92 -0.94 0.55
N ARG A 292 -18.27 -2.21 0.76
CA ARG A 292 -19.52 -2.82 0.33
C ARG A 292 -20.10 -3.70 1.43
N GLY A 293 -21.43 -3.71 1.51
CA GLY A 293 -22.15 -4.85 2.07
C GLY A 293 -22.14 -5.96 1.03
N ILE A 294 -21.38 -7.02 1.28
CA ILE A 294 -21.20 -8.15 0.37
C ILE A 294 -21.98 -9.35 0.91
N TYR A 295 -22.83 -9.96 0.09
CA TYR A 295 -23.57 -11.17 0.45
C TYR A 295 -23.21 -12.31 -0.49
N ILE A 296 -22.76 -13.42 0.08
CA ILE A 296 -22.61 -14.70 -0.60
C ILE A 296 -23.65 -15.66 -0.03
N ASP A 297 -24.30 -16.43 -0.90
CA ASP A 297 -25.24 -17.46 -0.46
C ASP A 297 -24.49 -18.52 0.37
N PRO A 298 -24.82 -18.74 1.65
CA PRO A 298 -24.12 -19.71 2.50
C PRO A 298 -24.22 -21.13 1.95
N GLU A 299 -25.28 -21.45 1.19
CA GLU A 299 -25.49 -22.77 0.57
C GLU A 299 -24.96 -22.84 -0.87
N TYR A 300 -24.16 -21.85 -1.29
CA TYR A 300 -23.54 -21.80 -2.61
C TYR A 300 -22.67 -23.03 -2.92
N ASP A 301 -22.92 -23.68 -4.05
CA ASP A 301 -22.13 -24.80 -4.55
C ASP A 301 -20.88 -24.30 -5.29
N LEU A 302 -19.70 -24.54 -4.70
CA LEU A 302 -18.38 -24.15 -5.22
C LEU A 302 -18.05 -24.73 -6.61
N ASN A 303 -18.80 -25.73 -7.09
CA ASN A 303 -18.61 -26.28 -8.44
C ASN A 303 -19.32 -25.46 -9.53
N LYS A 304 -20.15 -24.49 -9.16
CA LYS A 304 -20.90 -23.63 -10.08
C LYS A 304 -20.11 -22.36 -10.41
N PRO A 305 -20.55 -21.56 -11.41
CA PRO A 305 -20.06 -20.20 -11.58
C PRO A 305 -20.29 -19.37 -10.30
N PHE A 306 -19.27 -18.65 -9.85
CA PHE A 306 -19.32 -17.84 -8.63
C PHE A 306 -19.87 -16.45 -8.93
N SER A 307 -20.65 -15.93 -7.99
CA SER A 307 -21.11 -14.55 -7.96
C SER A 307 -21.55 -14.16 -6.55
N PHE A 308 -21.48 -12.88 -6.23
CA PHE A 308 -22.02 -12.33 -4.98
C PHE A 308 -22.79 -11.03 -5.23
N GLU A 309 -23.62 -10.69 -4.26
CA GLU A 309 -24.41 -9.47 -4.26
C GLU A 309 -23.69 -8.36 -3.50
N ILE A 310 -23.77 -7.11 -3.98
CA ILE A 310 -23.17 -5.94 -3.35
C ILE A 310 -24.09 -4.75 -3.23
N VAL A 311 -23.85 -3.99 -2.16
CA VAL A 311 -24.48 -2.70 -1.86
C VAL A 311 -23.40 -1.72 -1.37
N LYS A 312 -23.38 -0.49 -1.91
CA LYS A 312 -22.42 0.55 -1.52
C LYS A 312 -22.59 1.00 -0.08
N LEU A 313 -21.47 1.13 0.61
CA LEU A 313 -21.37 1.84 1.88
C LEU A 313 -20.74 3.24 1.68
N PRO A 314 -21.00 4.18 2.61
CA PRO A 314 -20.29 5.45 2.69
C PRO A 314 -18.76 5.30 2.71
N GLU A 315 -18.04 6.29 2.19
CA GLU A 315 -16.59 6.39 2.42
C GLU A 315 -16.28 6.92 3.82
N ILE A 316 -15.05 6.66 4.28
CA ILE A 316 -14.47 7.40 5.40
C ILE A 316 -13.81 8.69 4.95
N ASN A 317 -13.52 9.55 5.91
CA ASN A 317 -12.83 10.81 5.67
C ASN A 317 -11.46 10.57 5.00
N HIS A 318 -11.20 11.30 3.91
CA HIS A 318 -9.91 11.28 3.21
C HIS A 318 -9.06 12.51 3.52
N ARG A 319 -9.59 13.52 4.22
CA ARG A 319 -8.87 14.72 4.61
C ARG A 319 -8.24 14.51 5.96
N ASP A 320 -6.92 14.71 6.04
CA ASP A 320 -6.17 14.68 7.29
C ASP A 320 -6.39 13.42 8.13
N ASN A 321 -6.70 12.29 7.47
CA ASN A 321 -6.98 11.02 8.13
C ASN A 321 -5.67 10.31 8.49
N PHE A 322 -4.94 10.91 9.43
CA PHE A 322 -3.62 10.48 9.83
C PHE A 322 -3.60 9.20 10.66
N LEU A 323 -4.78 8.62 10.94
CA LEU A 323 -4.90 7.26 11.44
C LEU A 323 -4.22 6.25 10.50
N GLU A 324 -4.13 6.53 9.19
CA GLU A 324 -3.44 5.66 8.23
C GLU A 324 -1.90 5.85 8.27
N PRO A 325 -1.12 4.90 8.83
CA PRO A 325 0.32 5.06 8.92
C PRO A 325 1.03 4.57 7.66
N MET A 326 0.36 3.83 6.78
CA MET A 326 0.97 3.12 5.65
C MET A 326 0.75 3.82 4.32
N THR A 327 0.56 5.15 4.27
CA THR A 327 0.40 5.88 3.00
C THR A 327 1.35 7.06 2.88
N THR A 328 1.76 7.36 1.65
CA THR A 328 2.27 8.69 1.34
C THR A 328 1.14 9.70 1.30
N TRP A 329 1.43 10.92 1.73
CA TRP A 329 0.47 12.03 1.81
C TRP A 329 0.75 13.09 0.76
N LYS A 330 -0.31 13.76 0.32
CA LYS A 330 -0.24 14.94 -0.55
C LYS A 330 -0.97 16.09 0.12
N TYR A 331 -0.26 17.19 0.35
CA TYR A 331 -0.87 18.46 0.68
C TYR A 331 -1.54 19.07 -0.55
N ASN A 332 -2.81 19.45 -0.44
CA ASN A 332 -3.59 19.98 -1.55
C ASN A 332 -3.68 21.51 -1.46
N THR A 333 -3.19 22.20 -2.49
CA THR A 333 -3.22 23.67 -2.57
C THR A 333 -4.43 24.23 -3.31
N THR A 334 -5.26 23.34 -3.88
CA THR A 334 -6.41 23.68 -4.74
C THR A 334 -7.51 22.63 -4.60
N GLY A 335 -8.71 22.95 -5.11
CA GLY A 335 -9.84 22.03 -5.15
C GLY A 335 -10.60 21.97 -3.82
N GLU A 336 -11.46 20.97 -3.68
CA GLU A 336 -12.33 20.81 -2.51
C GLU A 336 -11.54 20.52 -1.23
N ASN A 337 -10.42 19.81 -1.36
CA ASN A 337 -9.53 19.44 -0.25
C ASN A 337 -8.42 20.49 -0.02
N LYS A 338 -8.61 21.73 -0.49
CA LYS A 338 -7.60 22.78 -0.32
C LYS A 338 -7.24 22.95 1.16
N ASP A 339 -5.96 23.14 1.43
CA ASP A 339 -5.37 23.33 2.75
C ASP A 339 -5.52 22.11 3.67
N SER A 340 -5.60 20.90 3.08
CA SER A 340 -5.63 19.62 3.78
C SER A 340 -4.80 18.57 3.06
N TYR A 341 -4.43 17.51 3.78
CA TYR A 341 -3.74 16.34 3.27
C TYR A 341 -4.72 15.27 2.80
N THR A 342 -4.38 14.60 1.70
CA THR A 342 -5.07 13.38 1.26
C THR A 342 -4.07 12.30 0.94
N PRO A 343 -4.46 11.00 0.97
CA PRO A 343 -3.60 9.93 0.50
C PRO A 343 -3.14 10.17 -0.93
N ARG A 344 -1.92 9.72 -1.23
CA ARG A 344 -1.28 9.88 -2.53
C ARG A 344 -0.92 8.52 -3.10
N LYS A 345 -1.55 8.15 -4.21
CA LYS A 345 -1.20 6.96 -5.00
C LYS A 345 0.21 7.03 -5.57
N HIS A 346 0.81 5.86 -5.74
CA HIS A 346 2.09 5.71 -6.44
C HIS A 346 1.88 5.79 -7.96
N PRO A 347 2.72 6.53 -8.71
CA PRO A 347 2.57 6.63 -10.16
C PRO A 347 3.15 5.40 -10.87
N LEU A 348 2.42 4.83 -11.83
CA LEU A 348 2.82 3.61 -12.57
C LEU A 348 4.24 3.68 -13.19
N ASN A 349 4.58 4.81 -13.82
CA ASN A 349 5.83 4.97 -14.56
C ASN A 349 6.91 5.70 -13.76
N GLN A 350 6.88 5.59 -12.43
CA GLN A 350 7.84 6.27 -11.57
C GLN A 350 8.31 5.35 -10.46
N SER A 351 9.61 5.06 -10.48
CA SER A 351 10.30 4.35 -9.41
C SER A 351 10.13 5.03 -8.05
N LEU A 352 9.94 4.24 -7.00
CA LEU A 352 9.70 4.69 -5.62
C LEU A 352 10.81 5.60 -5.10
N TRP A 353 12.08 5.36 -5.47
CA TRP A 353 13.20 6.18 -4.99
C TRP A 353 13.10 7.64 -5.47
N ARG A 354 12.41 7.88 -6.59
CA ARG A 354 12.10 9.25 -7.04
C ARG A 354 11.11 9.95 -6.10
N SER A 355 10.50 9.23 -5.17
CA SER A 355 9.63 9.75 -4.13
C SER A 355 10.27 9.63 -2.74
N PHE A 356 11.59 9.42 -2.63
CA PHE A 356 12.28 9.26 -1.34
C PHE A 356 12.01 10.40 -0.35
N GLY A 357 11.99 11.64 -0.84
CA GLY A 357 11.61 12.80 -0.02
C GLY A 357 10.22 12.70 0.58
N LEU A 358 9.30 11.95 -0.05
CA LEU A 358 7.95 11.70 0.48
C LEU A 358 7.88 10.56 1.49
N LEU A 359 8.97 9.81 1.66
CA LEU A 359 9.03 8.69 2.58
C LEU A 359 9.78 9.06 3.86
N ALA A 360 10.87 9.83 3.74
CA ALA A 360 11.84 9.94 4.81
C ALA A 360 12.11 11.37 5.31
N VAL A 361 11.85 12.42 4.53
CA VAL A 361 12.33 13.77 4.88
C VAL A 361 11.38 14.47 5.84
N GLU A 362 11.90 15.10 6.90
CA GLU A 362 11.08 15.93 7.78
C GLU A 362 10.47 17.15 7.08
N ASP A 363 9.26 17.51 7.47
CA ASP A 363 8.57 18.67 6.91
C ASP A 363 9.12 19.99 7.45
N ARG A 364 9.91 20.67 6.62
CA ARG A 364 10.40 22.03 6.89
C ARG A 364 9.44 23.13 6.43
N THR A 365 8.35 22.77 5.76
CA THR A 365 7.46 23.70 5.04
C THR A 365 6.02 23.76 5.59
N GLY A 366 5.63 22.82 6.45
CA GLY A 366 4.23 22.66 6.91
C GLY A 366 3.31 22.01 5.87
N HIS A 367 3.86 21.49 4.77
CA HIS A 367 3.14 20.95 3.61
C HIS A 367 3.58 19.53 3.24
N PHE A 368 4.29 18.86 4.14
CA PHE A 368 4.77 17.51 3.94
C PHE A 368 4.39 16.63 5.14
N ARG A 369 4.01 15.39 4.86
CA ARG A 369 3.74 14.41 5.91
C ARG A 369 4.28 13.06 5.52
N LYS A 370 5.15 12.55 6.38
CA LYS A 370 5.76 11.24 6.33
C LYS A 370 4.72 10.14 6.62
N PRO A 371 4.81 8.95 6.00
CA PRO A 371 4.03 7.81 6.42
C PRO A 371 4.39 7.45 7.87
N GLY A 372 3.39 7.29 8.74
CA GLY A 372 3.62 6.97 10.16
C GLY A 372 4.43 5.70 10.38
N ILE A 373 4.40 4.75 9.44
CA ILE A 373 5.23 3.55 9.50
C ILE A 373 6.74 3.84 9.39
N ILE A 374 7.13 4.92 8.69
CA ILE A 374 8.55 5.32 8.62
C ILE A 374 8.94 6.13 9.87
N ASP A 375 7.98 6.81 10.52
CA ASP A 375 8.22 7.43 11.84
C ASP A 375 8.48 6.34 12.88
N TRP A 376 7.60 5.33 12.89
CA TRP A 376 7.75 4.16 13.73
C TRP A 376 9.11 3.48 13.59
N LEU A 377 9.61 3.27 12.37
CA LEU A 377 10.96 2.71 12.17
C LEU A 377 12.08 3.53 12.83
N GLY A 378 11.92 4.85 12.94
CA GLY A 378 12.84 5.69 13.70
C GLY A 378 12.77 5.40 15.20
N ASP A 379 11.55 5.21 15.73
CA ASP A 379 11.29 4.97 17.15
C ASP A 379 11.82 3.61 17.63
N ILE A 380 11.88 2.60 16.74
CA ILE A 380 12.38 1.24 17.06
C ILE A 380 13.78 0.93 16.52
N GLY A 381 14.44 1.89 15.87
CA GLY A 381 15.72 1.67 15.19
C GLY A 381 16.81 1.09 16.11
N ASP A 382 16.92 1.62 17.33
CA ASP A 382 17.91 1.15 18.31
C ASP A 382 17.65 -0.28 18.81
N ILE A 383 16.39 -0.75 18.75
CA ILE A 383 15.96 -2.09 19.18
C ILE A 383 16.22 -3.12 18.07
N ILE A 384 15.81 -2.81 16.84
CA ILE A 384 15.93 -3.74 15.70
C ILE A 384 17.38 -3.88 15.22
N GLY A 385 18.20 -2.87 15.48
CA GLY A 385 19.62 -2.81 15.16
C GLY A 385 19.90 -2.73 13.65
N ASN A 386 21.20 -2.68 13.33
CA ASN A 386 21.70 -2.45 11.97
C ASN A 386 21.30 -3.56 10.97
N ARG A 387 20.26 -3.33 10.17
CA ARG A 387 19.67 -4.28 9.22
C ARG A 387 19.28 -3.58 7.92
N LEU A 388 19.26 -4.35 6.82
CA LEU A 388 18.66 -3.91 5.56
C LEU A 388 17.19 -4.30 5.56
N PHE A 389 16.31 -3.32 5.37
CA PHE A 389 14.88 -3.54 5.19
C PHE A 389 14.44 -3.21 3.77
N ASN A 390 13.44 -3.95 3.33
CA ASN A 390 12.80 -3.70 2.06
C ASN A 390 11.53 -2.88 2.31
N ILE A 391 11.53 -1.62 1.89
CA ILE A 391 10.33 -0.77 1.90
C ILE A 391 9.52 -1.14 0.67
N ILE A 392 8.38 -1.76 0.86
CA ILE A 392 7.47 -2.15 -0.22
C ILE A 392 6.46 -1.04 -0.45
N SER A 393 6.19 -0.73 -1.71
CA SER A 393 5.14 0.18 -2.13
C SER A 393 4.13 -0.52 -3.03
N ILE A 394 2.85 -0.29 -2.75
CA ILE A 394 1.73 -0.86 -3.50
C ILE A 394 0.69 0.22 -3.75
N SER A 395 0.16 0.30 -4.96
CA SER A 395 -0.93 1.22 -5.28
C SER A 395 -1.82 0.63 -6.38
N MET A 396 -3.04 1.15 -6.50
CA MET A 396 -3.95 0.79 -7.57
C MET A 396 -4.00 1.89 -8.63
N GLN A 397 -3.85 1.51 -9.90
CA GLN A 397 -4.14 2.39 -11.02
C GLN A 397 -5.64 2.36 -11.33
N ASP A 398 -6.21 3.53 -11.58
CA ASP A 398 -7.58 3.66 -12.04
C ASP A 398 -7.67 3.98 -13.54
N ASP A 399 -8.86 3.74 -14.11
CA ASP A 399 -9.20 4.00 -15.51
C ASP A 399 -9.27 5.50 -15.88
N GLY A 400 -8.99 6.42 -14.95
CA GLY A 400 -9.11 7.86 -15.15
C GLY A 400 -10.54 8.35 -15.36
N ASN A 401 -11.55 7.48 -15.19
CA ASN A 401 -12.95 7.84 -15.40
C ASN A 401 -13.62 8.12 -14.06
N ALA A 402 -13.92 9.41 -13.85
CA ALA A 402 -14.52 9.92 -12.62
C ALA A 402 -15.87 9.28 -12.22
N THR A 403 -16.54 8.59 -13.15
CA THR A 403 -17.82 7.92 -12.88
C THR A 403 -17.67 6.46 -12.47
N SER A 404 -16.56 5.81 -12.81
CA SER A 404 -16.37 4.37 -12.59
C SER A 404 -15.20 4.06 -11.67
N TRP A 405 -14.07 4.76 -11.79
CA TRP A 405 -12.85 4.48 -11.03
C TRP A 405 -12.53 2.99 -11.01
N LEU A 406 -12.50 2.36 -12.18
CA LEU A 406 -12.22 0.93 -12.25
C LEU A 406 -10.74 0.69 -11.94
N PRO A 407 -10.42 -0.30 -11.08
CA PRO A 407 -9.05 -0.79 -10.97
C PRO A 407 -8.60 -1.35 -12.33
N THR A 408 -7.50 -0.82 -12.89
CA THR A 408 -6.98 -1.24 -14.19
C THR A 408 -5.63 -1.91 -14.14
N ASP A 409 -4.79 -1.57 -13.16
CA ASP A 409 -3.44 -2.12 -13.02
C ASP A 409 -2.94 -1.98 -11.58
N GLU A 410 -1.95 -2.77 -11.20
CA GLU A 410 -1.26 -2.65 -9.91
C GLU A 410 0.12 -2.01 -10.07
N VAL A 411 0.44 -1.08 -9.17
CA VAL A 411 1.75 -0.44 -9.11
C VAL A 411 2.49 -1.03 -7.92
N ILE A 412 3.62 -1.68 -8.18
CA ILE A 412 4.44 -2.33 -7.16
C ILE A 412 5.88 -1.89 -7.36
N ASP A 413 6.51 -1.44 -6.28
CA ASP A 413 7.95 -1.14 -6.28
C ASP A 413 8.51 -1.34 -4.87
N SER A 414 9.83 -1.46 -4.74
CA SER A 414 10.50 -1.69 -3.47
C SER A 414 11.87 -1.05 -3.39
N ILE A 415 12.26 -0.57 -2.21
CA ILE A 415 13.60 -0.03 -1.96
C ILE A 415 14.23 -0.81 -0.82
N LEU A 416 15.43 -1.35 -1.08
CA LEU A 416 16.28 -1.90 -0.04
C LEU A 416 17.17 -0.79 0.53
N ILE A 417 17.05 -0.53 1.82
CA ILE A 417 17.85 0.48 2.52
C ILE A 417 18.16 0.03 3.94
N ASN A 418 19.27 0.51 4.48
CA ASN A 418 19.64 0.28 5.86
C ASN A 418 18.75 1.09 6.81
N ASP A 419 18.35 0.48 7.92
CA ASP A 419 17.45 1.07 8.91
C ASP A 419 18.04 2.33 9.57
N LEU A 420 19.29 2.27 10.01
CA LEU A 420 19.99 3.40 10.63
C LEU A 420 20.22 4.54 9.62
N VAL A 421 20.38 4.19 8.33
CA VAL A 421 20.43 5.20 7.25
C VAL A 421 19.07 5.86 7.04
N LEU A 422 17.98 5.11 7.14
CA LEU A 422 16.61 5.61 7.01
C LEU A 422 16.15 6.41 8.24
N ALA A 423 16.74 6.15 9.41
CA ALA A 423 16.48 6.85 10.67
C ALA A 423 17.42 8.06 10.94
N ASP A 424 18.45 8.29 10.12
CA ASP A 424 19.39 9.42 10.29
C ASP A 424 18.80 10.74 9.73
N PHE A 425 17.81 11.29 10.44
CA PHE A 425 17.06 12.51 10.08
C PHE A 425 17.82 13.82 10.36
N ASN A 426 18.97 13.75 11.04
CA ASN A 426 19.78 14.92 11.37
C ASN A 426 20.04 15.80 10.14
N GLU A 427 20.20 17.12 10.31
CA GLU A 427 20.42 18.02 9.17
C GLU A 427 21.62 17.64 8.29
N SER A 428 22.65 17.03 8.90
CA SER A 428 23.83 16.51 8.22
C SER A 428 23.81 14.99 8.04
N GLY A 429 22.69 14.35 8.37
CA GLY A 429 22.42 12.92 8.31
C GLY A 429 22.19 12.39 6.90
N TRP A 430 22.03 11.07 6.78
CA TRP A 430 21.86 10.40 5.50
C TRP A 430 20.56 10.75 4.80
N VAL A 431 19.44 10.88 5.52
CA VAL A 431 18.14 11.12 4.89
C VAL A 431 18.11 12.42 4.08
N PRO A 432 18.50 13.60 4.62
CA PRO A 432 18.57 14.82 3.81
C PRO A 432 19.54 14.70 2.63
N ARG A 433 20.71 14.06 2.83
CA ARG A 433 21.73 13.89 1.79
C ARG A 433 21.27 12.99 0.64
N ILE A 434 20.58 11.89 0.94
CA ILE A 434 19.99 11.00 -0.08
C ILE A 434 18.91 11.78 -0.85
N ASN A 435 18.06 12.54 -0.17
CA ASN A 435 17.04 13.35 -0.83
C ASN A 435 17.65 14.41 -1.76
N GLU A 436 18.73 15.08 -1.36
CA GLU A 436 19.48 16.00 -2.24
C GLU A 436 19.99 15.30 -3.50
N VAL A 437 20.55 14.09 -3.35
CA VAL A 437 21.02 13.27 -4.48
C VAL A 437 19.86 12.86 -5.40
N VAL A 438 18.70 12.52 -4.85
CA VAL A 438 17.49 12.23 -5.63
C VAL A 438 17.05 13.45 -6.44
N GLU A 439 16.97 14.64 -5.83
CA GLU A 439 16.57 15.88 -6.50
C GLU A 439 17.60 16.36 -7.53
N GLU A 440 18.90 16.16 -7.26
CA GLU A 440 19.98 16.41 -8.21
C GLU A 440 19.85 15.46 -9.42
N THR A 441 19.62 14.18 -9.18
CA THR A 441 19.42 13.16 -10.23
C THR A 441 18.22 13.50 -11.11
N LYS A 442 17.08 13.87 -10.50
CA LYS A 442 15.90 14.36 -11.22
C LYS A 442 16.21 15.62 -12.02
N THR A 443 16.97 16.55 -11.48
CA THR A 443 17.35 17.78 -12.18
C THR A 443 18.21 17.48 -13.41
N VAL A 444 19.19 16.57 -13.29
CA VAL A 444 20.01 16.13 -14.42
C VAL A 444 19.14 15.50 -15.52
N ILE A 445 18.22 14.61 -15.18
CA ILE A 445 17.42 13.89 -16.17
C ILE A 445 16.30 14.78 -16.75
N SER A 446 15.46 15.35 -15.88
CA SER A 446 14.23 16.06 -16.26
C SER A 446 14.44 17.52 -16.63
N LYS A 447 15.63 18.11 -16.40
CA LYS A 447 15.97 19.46 -16.89
C LYS A 447 17.12 19.44 -17.88
N VAL A 448 18.30 18.92 -17.50
CA VAL A 448 19.51 18.99 -18.34
C VAL A 448 19.39 18.10 -19.58
N TYR A 449 19.14 16.81 -19.38
CA TYR A 449 18.96 15.86 -20.49
C TYR A 449 17.67 16.13 -21.27
N LYS A 450 16.56 16.41 -20.58
CA LYS A 450 15.29 16.80 -21.23
C LYS A 450 15.49 17.96 -22.22
N ARG A 451 16.21 19.01 -21.82
CA ARG A 451 16.52 20.14 -22.70
C ARG A 451 17.27 19.69 -23.95
N TYR A 452 18.29 18.83 -23.81
CA TYR A 452 19.02 18.27 -24.96
C TYR A 452 18.07 17.56 -25.94
N ILE A 453 17.14 16.77 -25.42
CA ILE A 453 16.13 16.07 -26.25
C ILE A 453 15.15 17.05 -26.90
N GLU A 454 14.73 18.11 -26.22
CA GLU A 454 13.86 19.14 -26.81
C GLU A 454 14.57 19.89 -27.95
N GLU A 455 15.86 20.20 -27.79
CA GLU A 455 16.66 20.80 -28.86
C GLU A 455 16.75 19.87 -30.08
N LEU A 456 16.91 18.56 -29.85
CA LEU A 456 16.89 17.56 -30.92
C LEU A 456 15.52 17.40 -31.57
N LYS A 457 14.44 17.40 -30.79
CA LYS A 457 13.06 17.34 -31.29
C LYS A 457 12.80 18.49 -32.25
N GLU A 458 13.27 19.68 -31.91
CA GLU A 458 13.17 20.88 -32.75
C GLU A 458 14.00 20.73 -34.03
N ILE A 459 15.28 20.34 -33.93
CA ILE A 459 16.14 20.13 -35.11
C ILE A 459 15.51 19.12 -36.06
N ARG A 460 14.99 18.01 -35.54
CA ARG A 460 14.36 16.92 -36.31
C ARG A 460 12.95 17.24 -36.80
N ASN A 461 12.36 18.36 -36.36
CA ASN A 461 10.98 18.74 -36.65
C ASN A 461 9.97 17.63 -36.29
N ILE A 462 10.17 17.00 -35.12
CA ILE A 462 9.28 15.94 -34.63
C ILE A 462 8.04 16.59 -34.01
N SER A 463 6.87 16.32 -34.59
CA SER A 463 5.58 16.81 -34.10
C SER A 463 5.00 16.00 -32.94
N ASN A 464 5.52 14.79 -32.68
CA ASN A 464 5.06 13.95 -31.58
C ASN A 464 5.32 14.63 -30.23
N ASN A 465 4.25 14.92 -29.49
CA ASN A 465 4.32 15.55 -28.18
C ASN A 465 4.98 14.66 -27.12
N ASP A 466 4.91 13.34 -27.27
CA ASP A 466 5.40 12.38 -26.27
C ASP A 466 6.87 12.00 -26.45
N TYR A 467 7.49 12.34 -27.60
CA TYR A 467 8.87 11.96 -27.91
C TYR A 467 9.86 12.33 -26.78
N THR A 468 9.77 13.57 -26.27
CA THR A 468 10.64 14.03 -25.19
C THR A 468 10.43 13.23 -23.91
N ASN A 469 9.17 12.97 -23.53
CA ASN A 469 8.84 12.23 -22.32
C ASN A 469 9.31 10.77 -22.42
N GLN A 470 9.12 10.13 -23.58
CA GLN A 470 9.62 8.78 -23.83
C GLN A 470 11.13 8.67 -23.67
N MET A 471 11.90 9.61 -24.24
CA MET A 471 13.36 9.62 -24.10
C MET A 471 13.81 9.86 -22.65
N VAL A 472 13.08 10.69 -21.90
CA VAL A 472 13.33 10.94 -20.48
C VAL A 472 13.07 9.69 -19.63
N GLU A 473 11.93 9.02 -19.84
CA GLU A 473 11.60 7.79 -19.11
C GLU A 473 12.55 6.63 -19.48
N MET A 474 13.02 6.55 -20.73
CA MET A 474 14.07 5.59 -21.12
C MET A 474 15.38 5.82 -20.35
N LEU A 475 15.74 7.08 -20.07
CA LEU A 475 16.92 7.38 -19.27
C LEU A 475 16.69 7.05 -17.79
N TYR A 476 15.51 7.34 -17.23
CA TYR A 476 15.14 6.91 -15.88
C TYR A 476 15.23 5.38 -15.74
N PHE A 477 14.70 4.63 -16.71
CA PHE A 477 14.78 3.17 -16.72
C PHE A 477 16.23 2.66 -16.69
N LYS A 478 17.14 3.30 -17.45
CA LYS A 478 18.57 2.94 -17.43
C LYS A 478 19.24 3.24 -16.09
N ILE A 479 18.82 4.31 -15.42
CA ILE A 479 19.38 4.82 -14.15
C ILE A 479 18.81 4.09 -12.93
N ASP A 480 17.60 3.53 -13.04
CA ASP A 480 16.86 2.95 -11.93
C ASP A 480 17.65 1.90 -11.15
N HIS A 481 18.14 0.87 -11.85
CA HIS A 481 18.87 -0.21 -11.19
C HIS A 481 20.20 0.28 -10.55
N PRO A 482 21.07 1.03 -11.26
CA PRO A 482 22.28 1.59 -10.63
C PRO A 482 21.99 2.51 -9.43
N PHE A 483 20.89 3.28 -9.46
CA PHE A 483 20.53 4.12 -8.31
C PHE A 483 20.18 3.26 -7.09
N ARG A 484 19.42 2.18 -7.30
CA ARG A 484 19.06 1.23 -6.23
C ARG A 484 20.27 0.52 -5.66
N GLU A 485 21.22 0.10 -6.51
CA GLU A 485 22.48 -0.50 -6.06
C GLU A 485 23.31 0.48 -5.21
N TRP A 486 23.38 1.75 -5.64
CA TRP A 486 24.03 2.78 -4.84
C TRP A 486 23.33 2.95 -3.49
N LEU A 487 22.01 3.11 -3.48
CA LEU A 487 21.21 3.35 -2.28
C LEU A 487 21.32 2.19 -1.27
N SER A 488 21.24 0.93 -1.73
CA SER A 488 21.34 -0.25 -0.87
C SER A 488 22.76 -0.50 -0.36
N SER A 489 23.77 0.09 -1.01
CA SER A 489 25.17 -0.02 -0.59
C SER A 489 25.57 0.95 0.51
N ILE A 490 24.72 1.92 0.87
CA ILE A 490 25.03 2.93 1.89
C ILE A 490 25.03 2.27 3.26
N LEU A 491 26.14 2.39 3.98
CA LEU A 491 26.27 1.96 5.37
C LEU A 491 26.16 3.16 6.32
N PRO A 492 25.73 2.97 7.58
CA PRO A 492 25.59 4.06 8.55
C PRO A 492 26.88 4.86 8.73
N ASP A 493 28.00 4.14 8.81
CA ASP A 493 29.34 4.69 9.08
C ASP A 493 30.07 5.19 7.81
N ASP A 494 29.46 5.10 6.62
CA ASP A 494 30.08 5.57 5.39
C ASP A 494 30.37 7.09 5.45
N GLU A 495 31.48 7.53 4.86
CA GLU A 495 31.70 8.95 4.63
C GLU A 495 30.74 9.45 3.54
N LYS A 496 29.86 10.38 3.93
CA LYS A 496 28.77 10.90 3.09
C LYS A 496 29.25 11.49 1.76
N ASP A 497 30.23 12.40 1.79
CA ASP A 497 30.67 13.10 0.57
C ASP A 497 31.35 12.16 -0.46
N PRO A 498 32.27 11.26 -0.08
CA PRO A 498 32.79 10.22 -0.98
C PRO A 498 31.68 9.34 -1.59
N LYS A 499 30.74 8.85 -0.77
CA LYS A 499 29.66 7.96 -1.23
C LYS A 499 28.72 8.65 -2.23
N ILE A 500 28.41 9.92 -1.99
CA ILE A 500 27.61 10.74 -2.92
C ILE A 500 28.38 10.98 -4.22
N LYS A 501 29.69 11.21 -4.14
CA LYS A 501 30.52 11.41 -5.32
C LYS A 501 30.56 10.18 -6.22
N GLU A 502 30.59 8.97 -5.66
CA GLU A 502 30.50 7.73 -6.43
C GLU A 502 29.24 7.71 -7.32
N TRP A 503 28.09 8.06 -6.76
CA TRP A 503 26.86 8.19 -7.54
C TRP A 503 26.95 9.27 -8.61
N ARG A 504 27.43 10.47 -8.25
CA ARG A 504 27.56 11.60 -9.20
C ARG A 504 28.42 11.23 -10.40
N ASP A 505 29.56 10.56 -10.17
CA ASP A 505 30.45 10.13 -11.23
C ASP A 505 29.80 9.07 -12.13
N LEU A 506 29.04 8.13 -11.54
CA LEU A 506 28.28 7.13 -12.27
C LEU A 506 27.15 7.75 -13.10
N LEU A 507 26.32 8.60 -12.49
CA LEU A 507 25.24 9.33 -13.16
C LEU A 507 25.78 10.13 -14.35
N LYS A 508 26.85 10.90 -14.13
CA LYS A 508 27.50 11.69 -15.18
C LYS A 508 27.95 10.81 -16.35
N LYS A 509 28.61 9.68 -16.05
CA LYS A 509 29.06 8.71 -17.07
C LYS A 509 27.88 8.16 -17.88
N MET A 510 26.79 7.77 -17.23
CA MET A 510 25.62 7.18 -17.89
C MET A 510 24.87 8.18 -18.76
N VAL A 511 24.56 9.37 -18.24
CA VAL A 511 23.82 10.40 -18.99
C VAL A 511 24.65 10.90 -20.17
N LYS A 512 25.97 11.07 -19.99
CA LYS A 512 26.89 11.41 -21.07
C LYS A 512 26.99 10.33 -22.14
N ALA A 513 27.03 9.07 -21.76
CA ALA A 513 27.05 7.94 -22.70
C ALA A 513 25.76 7.92 -23.54
N GLU A 514 24.61 8.16 -22.93
CA GLU A 514 23.34 8.24 -23.64
C GLU A 514 23.30 9.40 -24.64
N ALA A 515 23.64 10.60 -24.19
CA ALA A 515 23.70 11.78 -25.07
C ALA A 515 24.71 11.59 -26.22
N LYS A 516 25.87 10.97 -25.94
CA LYS A 516 26.88 10.67 -26.96
C LYS A 516 26.42 9.61 -27.95
N SER A 517 25.65 8.61 -27.50
CA SER A 517 25.01 7.64 -28.40
C SER A 517 24.08 8.35 -29.39
N ILE A 518 23.25 9.28 -28.91
CA ILE A 518 22.36 10.05 -29.78
C ILE A 518 23.14 10.92 -30.78
N LEU A 519 24.22 11.57 -30.34
CA LEU A 519 25.14 12.31 -31.21
C LEU A 519 25.75 11.41 -32.31
N GLY A 520 26.24 10.21 -31.94
CA GLY A 520 26.85 9.26 -32.87
C GLY A 520 25.89 8.71 -33.92
N HIS A 521 24.62 8.53 -33.56
CA HIS A 521 23.55 8.11 -34.48
C HIS A 521 22.84 9.27 -35.18
N GLY A 522 23.37 10.50 -35.06
CA GLY A 522 22.80 11.68 -35.70
C GLY A 522 22.77 11.58 -37.22
N GLY A 523 21.63 11.90 -37.84
CA GLY A 523 21.49 11.92 -39.30
C GLY A 523 22.01 13.21 -39.93
N THR A 524 22.02 13.28 -41.27
CA THR A 524 22.47 14.49 -42.00
C THR A 524 21.77 15.77 -41.54
N ARG A 525 20.46 15.70 -41.30
CA ARG A 525 19.67 16.83 -40.77
C ARG A 525 20.14 17.29 -39.39
N ASP A 526 20.52 16.35 -38.53
CA ASP A 526 20.96 16.65 -37.16
C ASP A 526 22.26 17.49 -37.18
N TYR A 527 23.17 17.18 -38.10
CA TYR A 527 24.44 17.88 -38.27
C TYR A 527 24.34 19.18 -39.06
N LEU A 528 23.50 19.24 -40.11
CA LEU A 528 23.22 20.49 -40.83
C LEU A 528 22.49 21.48 -39.92
N GLY A 529 21.59 20.98 -39.07
CA GLY A 529 20.83 21.79 -38.13
C GLY A 529 19.75 22.65 -38.79
N ILE A 530 19.27 23.62 -38.02
CA ILE A 530 18.30 24.63 -38.43
C ILE A 530 18.83 26.03 -38.08
N GLU A 531 18.43 27.04 -38.85
CA GLU A 531 18.72 28.43 -38.51
C GLU A 531 17.65 28.96 -37.55
N LYS A 532 18.09 29.51 -36.41
CA LYS A 532 17.23 30.12 -35.41
C LYS A 532 17.96 31.30 -34.77
N ASP A 533 17.30 32.46 -34.70
CA ASP A 533 17.85 33.70 -34.14
C ASP A 533 19.22 34.10 -34.73
N GLY A 534 19.41 33.86 -36.04
CA GLY A 534 20.66 34.14 -36.76
C GLY A 534 21.84 33.23 -36.40
N ARG A 535 21.59 32.09 -35.74
CA ARG A 535 22.59 31.07 -35.41
C ARG A 535 22.16 29.70 -35.91
N ILE A 536 23.13 28.88 -36.32
CA ILE A 536 22.88 27.48 -36.67
C ILE A 536 22.79 26.67 -35.38
N LYS A 537 21.63 26.05 -35.16
CA LYS A 537 21.39 25.08 -34.09
C LYS A 537 21.48 23.68 -34.67
N ASN A 538 22.47 22.91 -34.25
CA ASN A 538 22.69 21.53 -34.68
C ASN A 538 23.01 20.61 -33.49
N ILE A 539 23.07 19.30 -33.74
CA ILE A 539 23.29 18.28 -32.71
C ILE A 539 24.60 18.45 -31.93
N ALA A 540 25.66 18.96 -32.57
CA ALA A 540 26.94 19.20 -31.91
C ALA A 540 26.86 20.39 -30.94
N THR A 541 26.21 21.49 -31.35
CA THR A 541 25.98 22.64 -30.47
C THR A 541 25.05 22.30 -29.30
N ALA A 542 24.01 21.50 -29.54
CA ALA A 542 23.11 21.01 -28.50
C ALA A 542 23.86 20.09 -27.50
N TYR A 543 24.72 19.20 -27.99
CA TYR A 543 25.54 18.32 -27.14
C TYR A 543 26.56 19.11 -26.30
N ASN A 544 27.22 20.11 -26.87
CA ASN A 544 28.16 20.97 -26.12
C ASN A 544 27.46 21.77 -25.01
N SER A 545 26.26 22.28 -25.29
CA SER A 545 25.40 22.96 -24.30
C SER A 545 25.01 21.99 -23.17
N PHE A 546 24.59 20.78 -23.53
CA PHE A 546 24.29 19.69 -22.59
C PHE A 546 25.50 19.35 -21.70
N GLU A 547 26.68 19.13 -22.28
CA GLU A 547 27.91 18.83 -21.53
C GLU A 547 28.23 19.92 -20.52
N TYR A 548 28.18 21.19 -20.94
CA TYR A 548 28.41 22.33 -20.06
C TYR A 548 27.45 22.34 -18.87
N LEU A 549 26.14 22.15 -19.12
CA LEU A 549 25.12 22.12 -18.07
C LEU A 549 25.28 20.92 -17.13
N LEU A 550 25.63 19.75 -17.67
CA LEU A 550 25.88 18.55 -16.87
C LEU A 550 27.08 18.75 -15.93
N HIS A 551 28.17 19.34 -16.43
CA HIS A 551 29.35 19.68 -15.62
C HIS A 551 29.05 20.75 -14.55
N GLN A 552 28.15 21.68 -14.84
CA GLN A 552 27.73 22.68 -13.86
C GLN A 552 26.88 22.08 -12.73
N GLN A 553 26.03 21.10 -13.06
CA GLN A 553 25.11 20.46 -12.13
C GLN A 553 25.81 19.42 -11.23
N LEU A 554 26.76 18.65 -11.77
CA LEU A 554 27.49 17.58 -11.06
C LEU A 554 28.95 17.98 -10.84
N LYS A 555 29.17 18.90 -9.89
CA LYS A 555 30.51 19.41 -9.53
C LYS A 555 31.28 18.47 -8.63
#